data_AF-A0A9Y1Z9W1-F1
#
_entry.id   AF-A0A9Y1Z9W1-F1
#
_cell.length_a   1.000
_cell.length_b   1.000
_cell.length_c   1.000
_cell.angle_alpha   90.00
_cell.angle_beta   90.00
_cell.angle_gamma   90.00
#
_symmetry.space_group_name_H-M   'P 1'
#
loop_
_entity.id
_entity.type
_entity.pdbx_description
1 polymer ?
#
loop_
_entity_poly.entity_id
_entity_poly.type
_entity_poly.pdbx_seq_one_letter_code
_entity_poly.pdbx_strand_id
1 'polypeptide(L)'
;MALEDLFDDVPDPGAYSVPDYSIPKGEPVMPIAITRDELSTLLELYETFAAVDPTGIESNPFLNATSEFLQRTFAMPLERPDERLHDDIAALLNDFSDDLAGREIGVVDATPAHHRTLYAFLTTSRGYYATPHVRFDPDEDAVEVLYRVYERVVEQDPYLKRPETVLE
;
A
#
# COMPACT_ATOMS: atom_id res chain seq x y z
N MET A 1 -14.45 12.26 -4.17
CA MET A 1 -14.87 11.17 -5.08
C MET A 1 -15.25 10.05 -4.15
N ALA A 2 -16.43 9.45 -4.27
CA ALA A 2 -16.92 8.59 -3.19
C ALA A 2 -15.92 7.47 -2.87
N LEU A 3 -15.76 7.11 -1.60
CA LEU A 3 -14.87 6.02 -1.17
C LEU A 3 -15.11 4.72 -1.95
N GLU A 4 -16.37 4.45 -2.28
CA GLU A 4 -16.78 3.29 -3.07
C GLU A 4 -16.12 3.27 -4.45
N ASP A 5 -16.17 4.39 -5.17
CA ASP A 5 -15.55 4.54 -6.49
C ASP A 5 -14.02 4.40 -6.40
N LEU A 6 -13.41 5.01 -5.38
CA LEU A 6 -11.97 5.03 -5.21
C LEU A 6 -11.40 3.67 -4.80
N PHE A 7 -12.14 2.90 -4.02
CA PHE A 7 -11.77 1.53 -3.68
C PHE A 7 -12.01 0.53 -4.81
N ASP A 8 -12.91 0.82 -5.75
CA ASP A 8 -13.11 0.01 -6.95
C ASP A 8 -11.97 0.14 -7.95
N ASP A 9 -11.25 1.27 -7.94
CA ASP A 9 -10.03 1.48 -8.73
C ASP A 9 -8.80 0.76 -8.15
N VAL A 10 -8.85 0.29 -6.89
CA VAL A 10 -7.77 -0.50 -6.29
C VAL A 10 -7.66 -1.87 -6.98
N PRO A 11 -6.47 -2.26 -7.49
CA PRO A 11 -6.31 -3.53 -8.20
C PRO A 11 -6.81 -4.72 -7.37
N ASP A 12 -7.63 -5.58 -8.01
CA ASP A 12 -8.16 -6.77 -7.34
C ASP A 12 -7.01 -7.75 -7.02
N PRO A 13 -6.82 -8.15 -5.74
CA PRO A 13 -5.79 -9.12 -5.36
C PRO A 13 -5.90 -10.47 -6.07
N GLY A 14 -7.09 -10.87 -6.55
CA GLY A 14 -7.26 -12.10 -7.34
C GLY A 14 -6.74 -12.01 -8.77
N ALA A 15 -6.62 -10.80 -9.33
CA ALA A 15 -6.16 -10.52 -10.69
C ALA A 15 -4.79 -9.80 -10.72
N TYR A 16 -4.29 -9.35 -9.58
CA TYR A 16 -3.06 -8.59 -9.47
C TYR A 16 -1.82 -9.48 -9.70
N SER A 17 -1.01 -9.10 -10.67
CA SER A 17 0.29 -9.72 -10.98
C SER A 17 1.38 -8.85 -10.39
N VAL A 18 2.13 -9.39 -9.43
CA VAL A 18 3.28 -8.69 -8.87
C VAL A 18 4.47 -8.75 -9.83
N PRO A 19 5.25 -7.67 -9.96
CA PRO A 19 6.47 -7.66 -10.75
C PRO A 19 7.54 -8.59 -10.13
N ASP A 20 8.29 -9.29 -10.98
CA ASP A 20 9.28 -10.26 -10.54
C ASP A 20 10.53 -9.55 -9.97
N TYR A 21 10.61 -9.47 -8.65
CA TYR A 21 11.75 -8.89 -7.93
C TYR A 21 12.93 -9.86 -7.74
N SER A 22 12.94 -11.04 -8.36
CA SER A 22 13.96 -12.07 -8.15
C SER A 22 15.36 -11.74 -8.70
N ILE A 23 15.56 -10.57 -9.33
CA ILE A 23 16.85 -10.21 -9.92
C ILE A 23 17.88 -9.86 -8.82
N PRO A 24 19.07 -10.50 -8.76
CA PRO A 24 19.94 -10.50 -7.57
C PRO A 24 20.79 -9.24 -7.34
N LYS A 25 20.38 -8.05 -7.80
CA LYS A 25 21.24 -6.84 -7.82
C LYS A 25 21.07 -5.88 -6.62
N GLY A 26 20.49 -6.34 -5.52
CA GLY A 26 20.05 -5.49 -4.42
C GLY A 26 18.61 -5.01 -4.64
N GLU A 27 17.95 -4.52 -3.60
CA GLU A 27 16.58 -4.01 -3.76
C GLU A 27 16.61 -2.78 -4.69
N PRO A 28 15.82 -2.79 -5.80
CA PRO A 28 15.72 -1.63 -6.66
C PRO A 28 15.13 -0.45 -5.90
N VAL A 29 15.64 0.75 -6.18
CA VAL A 29 15.15 2.00 -5.59
C VAL A 29 14.48 2.82 -6.70
N MET A 30 13.28 3.30 -6.41
CA MET A 30 12.39 4.03 -7.31
C MET A 30 12.15 5.43 -6.72
N PRO A 31 12.79 6.47 -7.26
CA PRO A 31 12.62 7.82 -6.75
C PRO A 31 11.21 8.33 -7.08
N ILE A 32 10.43 8.68 -6.05
CA ILE A 32 9.12 9.31 -6.22
C ILE A 32 9.09 10.68 -5.54
N ALA A 33 8.34 11.62 -6.12
CA ALA A 33 8.11 12.91 -5.49
C ALA A 33 6.98 12.79 -4.46
N ILE A 34 7.24 13.26 -3.24
CA ILE A 34 6.27 13.38 -2.16
C ILE A 34 6.31 14.80 -1.59
N THR A 35 5.13 15.35 -1.35
CA THR A 35 4.95 16.62 -0.64
C THR A 35 4.75 16.38 0.86
N ARG A 36 5.05 17.41 1.65
CA ARG A 36 4.79 17.39 3.09
C ARG A 36 3.32 17.21 3.42
N ASP A 37 2.45 17.82 2.63
CA ASP A 37 1.00 17.73 2.82
C ASP A 37 0.54 16.28 2.57
N GLU A 38 0.99 15.65 1.49
CA GLU A 38 0.70 14.24 1.23
C GLU A 38 1.19 13.33 2.37
N LEU A 39 2.43 13.51 2.86
CA LEU A 39 2.93 12.74 4.00
C LEU A 39 2.09 12.95 5.26
N SER A 40 1.69 14.19 5.54
CA SER A 40 0.85 14.51 6.70
C SER A 40 -0.52 13.86 6.59
N THR A 41 -1.13 13.90 5.40
CA THR A 41 -2.40 13.23 5.12
C THR A 41 -2.30 11.71 5.26
N LEU A 42 -1.20 11.10 4.82
CA LEU A 42 -0.97 9.66 5.02
C LEU A 42 -0.80 9.28 6.50
N LEU A 43 -0.17 10.14 7.30
CA LEU A 43 -0.05 9.95 8.74
C LEU A 43 -1.43 9.99 9.42
N GLU A 44 -2.28 10.96 9.07
CA GLU A 44 -3.66 11.06 9.58
C GLU A 44 -4.50 9.84 9.18
N LEU A 45 -4.35 9.34 7.95
CA LEU A 45 -4.99 8.10 7.51
C LEU A 45 -4.50 6.90 8.33
N TYR A 46 -3.19 6.80 8.58
CA TYR A 46 -2.61 5.73 9.38
C TYR A 46 -3.11 5.77 10.82
N GLU A 47 -3.25 6.95 11.44
CA GLU A 47 -3.81 7.08 12.78
C GLU A 47 -5.26 6.54 12.85
N THR A 48 -6.07 6.87 11.83
CA THR A 48 -7.45 6.37 11.71
C THR A 48 -7.46 4.85 11.52
N PHE A 49 -6.57 4.33 10.67
CA PHE A 49 -6.39 2.91 10.41
C PHE A 49 -5.92 2.15 11.66
N ALA A 50 -4.99 2.71 12.44
CA ALA A 50 -4.47 2.12 13.67
C ALA A 50 -5.46 2.13 14.84
N ALA A 51 -6.48 2.98 14.78
CA ALA A 51 -7.55 3.02 15.76
C ALA A 51 -8.63 1.94 15.53
N VAL A 52 -8.59 1.23 14.39
CA VAL A 52 -9.55 0.16 14.09
C VAL A 52 -9.30 -1.03 15.01
N ASP A 53 -10.35 -1.52 15.67
CA ASP A 53 -10.31 -2.80 16.37
C ASP A 53 -10.48 -3.93 15.34
N PRO A 54 -9.44 -4.75 15.07
CA PRO A 54 -9.51 -5.80 14.07
C PRO A 54 -10.36 -6.99 14.54
N THR A 55 -10.92 -7.00 15.75
CA THR A 55 -11.71 -8.13 16.26
C THR A 55 -12.89 -8.45 15.32
N GLY A 56 -12.87 -9.65 14.71
CA GLY A 56 -13.88 -10.11 13.75
C GLY A 56 -13.46 -10.03 12.27
N ILE A 57 -12.30 -9.42 11.98
CA ILE A 57 -11.69 -9.34 10.64
C ILE A 57 -11.39 -10.73 10.05
N GLU A 58 -11.04 -11.72 10.88
CA GLU A 58 -10.60 -13.06 10.44
C GLU A 58 -11.69 -13.81 9.67
N SER A 59 -12.94 -13.38 9.82
CA SER A 59 -14.09 -13.94 9.10
C SER A 59 -14.33 -13.28 7.74
N ASN A 60 -13.63 -12.19 7.41
CA ASN A 60 -13.81 -11.46 6.16
C ASN A 60 -13.15 -12.22 4.99
N PRO A 61 -13.93 -12.73 4.01
CA PRO A 61 -13.40 -13.49 2.89
C PRO A 61 -12.44 -12.68 1.99
N PHE A 62 -12.66 -11.38 1.85
CA PHE A 62 -11.82 -10.48 1.06
C PHE A 62 -10.45 -10.25 1.72
N LEU A 63 -10.41 -10.04 3.04
CA LEU A 63 -9.16 -9.88 3.78
C LEU A 63 -8.38 -11.19 3.89
N ASN A 64 -9.08 -12.33 3.99
CA ASN A 64 -8.44 -13.64 3.88
C ASN A 64 -7.84 -13.88 2.49
N ALA A 65 -8.56 -13.57 1.41
CA ALA A 65 -8.04 -13.69 0.04
C ALA A 65 -6.84 -12.76 -0.20
N THR A 66 -6.92 -11.52 0.29
CA THR A 66 -5.83 -10.55 0.24
C THR A 66 -4.61 -11.06 1.02
N SER A 67 -4.80 -11.55 2.23
CA SER A 67 -3.73 -12.09 3.06
C SER A 67 -3.06 -13.31 2.42
N GLU A 68 -3.85 -14.27 1.89
CA GLU A 68 -3.30 -15.42 1.15
C GLU A 68 -2.52 -14.98 -0.09
N PHE A 69 -3.05 -14.02 -0.85
CA PHE A 69 -2.36 -13.45 -2.00
C PHE A 69 -1.04 -12.81 -1.58
N LEU A 70 -1.04 -11.96 -0.56
CA LEU A 70 0.17 -11.32 -0.05
C LEU A 70 1.22 -12.34 0.43
N GLN A 71 0.80 -13.40 1.13
CA GLN A 71 1.70 -14.48 1.57
C GLN A 71 2.32 -15.22 0.38
N ARG A 72 1.50 -15.65 -0.59
CA ARG A 72 1.97 -16.41 -1.76
C ARG A 72 2.88 -15.58 -2.65
N THR A 73 2.52 -14.33 -2.84
CA THR A 73 3.16 -13.48 -3.83
C THR A 73 4.38 -12.74 -3.28
N PHE A 74 4.39 -12.42 -1.99
CA PHE A 74 5.46 -11.65 -1.37
C PHE A 74 6.25 -12.40 -0.29
N ALA A 75 5.98 -13.70 -0.08
CA ALA A 75 6.64 -14.54 0.93
C ALA A 75 6.64 -13.93 2.34
N MET A 76 5.59 -13.17 2.69
CA MET A 76 5.46 -12.54 4.00
C MET A 76 4.93 -13.55 5.02
N PRO A 77 5.69 -13.90 6.08
CA PRO A 77 5.13 -14.67 7.19
C PRO A 77 4.16 -13.79 7.99
N LEU A 78 2.86 -14.09 7.90
CA LEU A 78 1.80 -13.38 8.62
C LEU A 78 1.26 -14.29 9.73
N GLU A 79 1.98 -14.41 10.86
CA GLU A 79 1.40 -15.02 12.07
C GLU A 79 0.42 -14.05 12.78
N ARG A 80 0.48 -12.74 12.47
CA ARG A 80 -0.54 -11.71 12.76
C ARG A 80 -0.47 -10.61 11.68
N PRO A 81 -1.31 -10.69 10.63
CA PRO A 81 -1.19 -9.79 9.48
C PRO A 81 -1.38 -8.31 9.83
N ASP A 82 -2.28 -8.02 10.77
CA ASP A 82 -2.61 -6.63 11.13
C ASP A 82 -1.49 -5.94 11.91
N GLU A 83 -0.94 -6.58 12.95
CA GLU A 83 0.15 -6.03 13.77
C GLU A 83 1.41 -5.77 12.94
N ARG A 84 1.77 -6.71 12.06
CA ARG A 84 2.94 -6.55 11.20
C ARG A 84 2.73 -5.46 10.15
N LEU A 85 1.50 -5.33 9.63
CA LEU A 85 1.15 -4.27 8.70
C LEU A 85 1.25 -2.88 9.37
N HIS A 86 0.88 -2.75 10.65
CA HIS A 86 1.08 -1.49 11.37
C HIS A 86 2.56 -1.10 11.48
N ASP A 87 3.43 -2.05 11.80
CA ASP A 87 4.87 -1.83 11.87
C ASP A 87 5.44 -1.48 10.49
N ASP A 88 5.02 -2.19 9.44
CA ASP A 88 5.47 -1.97 8.07
C ASP A 88 5.03 -0.59 7.53
N ILE A 89 3.79 -0.15 7.82
CA ILE A 89 3.30 1.20 7.45
C ILE A 89 4.04 2.28 8.25
N ALA A 90 4.23 2.09 9.55
CA ALA A 90 4.97 3.04 10.37
C ALA A 90 6.42 3.19 9.91
N ALA A 91 7.09 2.09 9.56
CA ALA A 91 8.44 2.13 8.98
C ALA A 91 8.45 2.92 7.66
N LEU A 92 7.52 2.64 6.74
CA LEU A 92 7.39 3.35 5.47
C LEU A 92 7.21 4.87 5.67
N LEU A 93 6.32 5.28 6.57
CA LEU A 93 6.04 6.71 6.80
C LEU A 93 7.23 7.41 7.45
N ASN A 94 7.98 6.72 8.32
CA ASN A 94 9.22 7.24 8.88
C ASN A 94 10.30 7.40 7.81
N ASP A 95 10.49 6.40 6.93
CA ASP A 95 11.44 6.50 5.81
C ASP A 95 11.11 7.72 4.92
N PHE A 96 9.83 7.90 4.57
CA PHE A 96 9.40 9.05 3.78
C PHE A 96 9.63 10.38 4.50
N SER A 97 9.39 10.42 5.82
CA SER A 97 9.66 11.60 6.65
C SER A 97 11.15 11.94 6.70
N ASP A 98 12.01 10.94 6.88
CA ASP A 98 13.45 11.08 6.95
C ASP A 98 14.03 11.58 5.62
N ASP A 99 13.59 11.00 4.50
CA ASP A 99 13.98 11.40 3.15
C ASP A 99 13.50 12.82 2.80
N LEU A 100 12.27 13.18 3.18
CA LEU A 100 11.73 14.52 2.98
C LEU A 100 12.49 15.57 3.82
N ALA A 101 13.04 15.16 4.98
CA ALA A 101 13.85 15.98 5.87
C ALA A 101 13.21 17.34 6.21
N GLY A 102 11.87 17.36 6.37
CA GLY A 102 11.09 18.56 6.70
C GLY A 102 10.90 19.57 5.56
N ARG A 103 11.27 19.23 4.33
CA ARG A 103 11.03 20.07 3.13
C ARG A 103 9.55 20.04 2.73
N GLU A 104 9.11 21.06 1.98
CA GLU A 104 7.73 21.09 1.45
C GLU A 104 7.50 20.04 0.36
N ILE A 105 8.54 19.75 -0.43
CA ILE A 105 8.56 18.71 -1.46
C ILE A 105 9.94 18.06 -1.49
N GLY A 106 9.97 16.74 -1.67
CA GLY A 106 11.18 15.95 -1.73
C GLY A 106 11.03 14.75 -2.66
N VAL A 107 12.18 14.15 -2.97
CA VAL A 107 12.25 12.85 -3.64
C VAL A 107 12.58 11.84 -2.57
N VAL A 108 11.75 10.79 -2.46
CA VAL A 108 11.96 9.68 -1.53
C VAL A 108 12.34 8.44 -2.32
N ASP A 109 13.17 7.59 -1.73
CA ASP A 109 13.72 6.40 -2.36
C ASP A 109 12.81 5.20 -2.08
N ALA A 110 11.78 5.01 -2.92
CA ALA A 110 10.81 3.92 -2.73
C ALA A 110 11.39 2.55 -3.13
N THR A 111 11.15 1.53 -2.33
CA THR A 111 11.63 0.16 -2.53
C THR A 111 10.46 -0.79 -2.86
N PRO A 112 10.72 -2.04 -3.31
CA PRO A 112 9.69 -3.06 -3.39
C PRO A 112 8.98 -3.32 -2.06
N ALA A 113 9.67 -3.14 -0.93
CA ALA A 113 9.04 -3.19 0.39
C ALA A 113 7.99 -2.08 0.53
N HIS A 114 8.33 -0.84 0.16
CA HIS A 114 7.36 0.26 0.21
C HIS A 114 6.16 0.02 -0.71
N HIS A 115 6.40 -0.46 -1.93
CA HIS A 115 5.32 -0.86 -2.85
C HIS A 115 4.37 -1.90 -2.23
N ARG A 116 4.92 -2.95 -1.62
CA ARG A 116 4.14 -3.99 -0.93
C ARG A 116 3.30 -3.41 0.20
N THR A 117 3.90 -2.56 1.03
CA THR A 117 3.24 -1.93 2.17
C THR A 117 2.12 -1.00 1.71
N LEU A 118 2.33 -0.16 0.70
CA LEU A 118 1.29 0.72 0.15
C LEU A 118 0.11 -0.07 -0.40
N TYR A 119 0.38 -1.15 -1.15
CA TYR A 119 -0.67 -2.02 -1.67
C TYR A 119 -1.46 -2.73 -0.54
N ALA A 120 -0.76 -3.25 0.47
CA ALA A 120 -1.39 -3.85 1.64
C ALA A 120 -2.22 -2.83 2.43
N PHE A 121 -1.74 -1.59 2.55
CA PHE A 121 -2.47 -0.52 3.23
C PHE A 121 -3.77 -0.16 2.49
N LEU A 122 -3.72 -0.02 1.16
CA LEU A 122 -4.92 0.21 0.32
C LEU A 122 -5.94 -0.92 0.44
N THR A 123 -5.49 -2.15 0.24
CA THR A 123 -6.37 -3.32 0.21
C THR A 123 -6.97 -3.63 1.58
N THR A 124 -6.22 -3.46 2.67
CA THR A 124 -6.76 -3.61 4.02
C THR A 124 -7.72 -2.48 4.38
N SER A 125 -7.43 -1.23 3.97
CA SER A 125 -8.36 -0.10 4.15
C SER A 125 -9.71 -0.36 3.45
N ARG A 126 -9.68 -0.87 2.22
CA ARG A 126 -10.88 -1.33 1.50
C ARG A 126 -11.61 -2.42 2.27
N GLY A 127 -10.88 -3.40 2.78
CA GLY A 127 -11.46 -4.50 3.55
C GLY A 127 -12.13 -4.03 4.84
N TYR A 128 -11.51 -3.10 5.58
CA TYR A 128 -12.11 -2.49 6.76
C TYR A 128 -13.38 -1.72 6.42
N TYR A 129 -13.34 -0.88 5.37
CA TYR A 129 -14.49 -0.10 4.92
C TYR A 129 -15.66 -1.00 4.49
N ALA A 130 -15.37 -2.10 3.79
CA ALA A 130 -16.38 -3.05 3.33
C ALA A 130 -16.95 -3.97 4.43
N THR A 131 -16.34 -4.00 5.63
CA THR A 131 -16.78 -4.91 6.71
C THR A 131 -17.88 -4.27 7.55
N PRO A 132 -19.13 -4.77 7.55
CA PRO A 132 -20.27 -4.08 8.18
C PRO A 132 -20.18 -3.88 9.71
N HIS A 133 -19.31 -4.63 10.38
CA HIS A 133 -19.14 -4.59 11.84
C HIS A 133 -17.85 -3.91 12.28
N VAL A 134 -17.02 -3.48 11.33
CA VAL A 134 -15.79 -2.70 11.59
C VAL A 134 -16.15 -1.23 11.46
N ARG A 135 -15.72 -0.42 12.42
CA ARG A 135 -15.92 1.03 12.37
C ARG A 135 -14.67 1.68 11.78
N PHE A 136 -14.64 1.76 10.45
CA PHE A 136 -13.60 2.45 9.70
C PHE A 136 -14.25 3.39 8.69
N ASP A 137 -14.01 4.69 8.87
CA ASP A 137 -14.61 5.78 8.09
C ASP A 137 -13.49 6.78 7.75
N PRO A 138 -12.61 6.44 6.78
CA PRO A 138 -11.48 7.27 6.43
C PRO A 138 -11.92 8.50 5.63
N ASP A 139 -11.12 9.56 5.69
CA ASP A 139 -11.31 10.73 4.82
C ASP A 139 -11.06 10.36 3.34
N GLU A 140 -11.96 10.77 2.43
CA GLU A 140 -11.85 10.46 0.99
C GLU A 140 -10.54 10.98 0.39
N ASP A 141 -10.16 12.21 0.72
CA ASP A 141 -8.97 12.86 0.19
C ASP A 141 -7.72 12.13 0.70
N ALA A 142 -7.78 11.56 1.90
CA ALA A 142 -6.67 10.80 2.46
C ALA A 142 -6.45 9.46 1.76
N VAL A 143 -7.53 8.74 1.43
CA VAL A 143 -7.42 7.50 0.63
C VAL A 143 -6.98 7.84 -0.81
N GLU A 144 -7.41 8.97 -1.37
CA GLU A 144 -6.93 9.43 -2.68
C GLU A 144 -5.43 9.73 -2.69
N VAL A 145 -4.91 10.38 -1.65
CA VAL A 145 -3.46 10.60 -1.49
C VAL A 145 -2.73 9.26 -1.43
N LEU A 146 -3.22 8.29 -0.66
CA LEU A 146 -2.64 6.94 -0.60
C LEU A 146 -2.60 6.27 -1.98
N TYR A 147 -3.69 6.36 -2.74
CA TYR A 147 -3.76 5.81 -4.09
C TYR A 147 -2.76 6.50 -5.03
N ARG A 148 -2.68 7.83 -5.02
CA ARG A 148 -1.75 8.59 -5.88
C ARG A 148 -0.29 8.29 -5.55
N VAL A 149 0.06 8.11 -4.28
CA VAL A 149 1.43 7.75 -3.87
C VAL A 149 1.75 6.32 -4.32
N TYR A 150 0.81 5.38 -4.16
CA TYR A 150 0.95 4.02 -4.69
C TYR A 150 1.14 4.02 -6.21
N GLU A 151 0.32 4.76 -6.95
CA GLU A 151 0.41 4.87 -8.42
C GLU A 151 1.77 5.37 -8.85
N ARG A 152 2.33 6.40 -8.20
CA ARG A 152 3.69 6.88 -8.50
C ARG A 152 4.74 5.77 -8.36
N VAL A 153 4.67 4.97 -7.30
CA VAL A 153 5.60 3.84 -7.13
C VAL A 153 5.44 2.83 -8.26
N VAL A 154 4.21 2.53 -8.66
CA VAL A 154 3.91 1.59 -9.76
C VAL A 154 4.35 2.13 -11.12
N GLU A 155 4.14 3.41 -11.39
CA GLU A 155 4.48 4.02 -12.68
C GLU A 155 5.99 4.14 -12.93
N GLN A 156 6.77 4.27 -11.84
CA GLN A 156 8.22 4.42 -11.90
C GLN A 156 8.96 3.10 -12.19
N ASP A 157 8.32 1.95 -12.10
CA ASP A 157 9.02 0.67 -12.25
C ASP A 157 9.10 0.23 -13.74
N PRO A 158 10.30 0.24 -14.36
CA PRO A 158 10.50 -0.28 -15.72
C PRO A 158 10.34 -1.81 -15.82
N TYR A 159 10.32 -2.54 -14.70
CA TYR A 159 10.01 -3.98 -14.61
C TYR A 159 8.50 -4.25 -14.41
N LEU A 160 7.70 -3.27 -13.98
CA LEU A 160 6.23 -3.33 -13.98
C LEU A 160 5.64 -3.10 -15.38
N LYS A 161 6.29 -2.27 -16.20
CA LYS A 161 6.01 -2.18 -17.63
C LYS A 161 6.60 -3.42 -18.30
N ARG A 162 5.84 -4.51 -18.39
CA ARG A 162 6.19 -5.64 -19.28
C ARG A 162 6.68 -5.04 -20.62
N PRO A 163 7.86 -5.39 -21.13
CA PRO A 163 8.08 -5.20 -22.56
C PRO A 163 6.98 -6.01 -23.24
N GLU A 164 6.09 -5.34 -23.97
CA GLU A 164 5.44 -6.00 -25.10
C GLU A 164 6.56 -6.72 -25.84
N THR A 165 6.44 -8.04 -25.86
CA THR A 165 7.30 -9.01 -26.50
C THR A 165 8.13 -8.41 -27.66
N VAL A 166 9.45 -8.32 -27.48
CA VAL A 166 10.38 -8.19 -28.63
C VAL A 166 10.41 -9.50 -29.44
N LEU A 167 9.65 -10.51 -29.03
CA LEU A 167 9.41 -11.76 -29.75
C LEU A 167 7.95 -12.22 -29.54
N GLU A 168 7.01 -11.70 -30.33
CA GLU A 168 5.87 -12.47 -30.86
C GLU A 168 5.24 -11.73 -32.06
#